data_AF-A0A662UWB9-F1
#
_entry.id   AF-A0A662UWB9-F1
#
_cell.length_a   1.000
_cell.length_b   1.000
_cell.length_c   1.000
_cell.angle_alpha   90.00
_cell.angle_beta   90.00
_cell.angle_gamma   90.00
#
_symmetry.space_group_name_H-M   'P 1'
#
loop_
_entity.id
_entity.type
_entity.pdbx_description
1 polymer ?
#
loop_
_entity_poly.entity_id
_entity_poly.type
_entity_poly.pdbx_seq_one_letter_code
_entity_poly.pdbx_strand_id
1 'polypeptide(L)' 'MGSAVRIPRRLLEKARARGIDVESFVAEALARALGIDPREEAEVHLELAERFLEEGRELLRNGDPVRASEKLYKVA' A
#
# COMPACT_ATOMS: atom_id res chain seq x y z
N MET A 1 -5.71 -12.11 -7.90
CA MET A 1 -5.23 -13.11 -6.90
C MET A 1 -4.03 -12.50 -6.20
N GLY A 2 -4.13 -12.14 -4.92
CA GLY A 2 -2.99 -11.57 -4.20
C GLY A 2 -2.07 -12.68 -3.65
N SER A 3 -0.80 -12.67 -4.02
CA SER A 3 0.22 -13.52 -3.39
C SER A 3 0.81 -12.80 -2.17
N ALA A 4 0.72 -13.43 -0.99
CA ALA A 4 1.26 -12.85 0.24
C ALA A 4 2.80 -12.93 0.28
N VAL A 5 3.46 -11.78 0.41
CA VAL A 5 4.92 -11.68 0.55
C VAL A 5 5.30 -11.68 2.03
N ARG A 6 6.25 -12.53 2.44
CA ARG A 6 6.76 -12.56 3.82
C ARG A 6 7.94 -11.62 3.97
N ILE A 7 7.80 -10.63 4.85
CA ILE A 7 8.87 -9.68 5.16
C ILE A 7 9.46 -10.01 6.54
N PRO A 8 10.80 -10.17 6.65
CA PRO A 8 11.46 -10.38 7.94
C PRO A 8 11.15 -9.25 8.94
N ARG A 9 10.80 -9.62 10.17
CA ARG A 9 10.38 -8.66 11.21
C ARG A 9 11.39 -7.54 11.45
N ARG A 10 12.69 -7.86 11.43
CA ARG A 10 13.78 -6.86 11.57
C ARG A 10 13.74 -5.78 10.49
N LEU A 11 13.35 -6.12 9.25
CA LEU A 11 13.20 -5.14 8.18
C LEU A 11 11.94 -4.30 8.36
N LEU A 12 10.84 -4.94 8.75
CA LEU A 12 9.58 -4.24 9.02
C LEU A 12 9.73 -3.21 10.15
N GLU A 13 10.40 -3.58 11.25
CA GLU A 13 10.69 -2.66 12.37
C GLU A 13 11.56 -1.48 11.92
N LYS A 14 12.61 -1.72 11.12
CA LYS A 14 13.46 -0.65 10.59
C LYS A 14 12.72 0.27 9.61
N ALA A 15 11.84 -0.28 8.78
CA ALA A 15 11.01 0.51 7.87
C ALA A 15 10.05 1.41 8.65
N ARG A 16 9.34 0.85 9.63
CA ARG A 16 8.43 1.61 10.52
C ARG A 16 9.15 2.70 11.29
N ALA A 17 10.31 2.41 11.86
CA ALA A 17 11.12 3.41 12.58
C ALA A 17 11.57 4.58 11.69
N ARG A 18 11.57 4.41 10.36
CA ARG A 18 11.93 5.43 9.37
C ARG A 18 10.71 6.04 8.67
N GLY A 19 9.49 5.70 9.09
CA GLY A 19 8.26 6.16 8.44
C GLY A 19 8.08 5.63 7.01
N ILE A 20 8.73 4.53 6.66
CA ILE A 20 8.63 3.93 5.31
C ILE A 20 7.34 3.12 5.24
N ASP A 21 6.48 3.48 4.30
CA ASP A 21 5.36 2.64 3.89
C ASP A 21 5.88 1.47 3.04
N VAL A 22 5.80 0.27 3.60
CA VAL A 22 6.37 -0.93 2.96
C VAL A 22 5.58 -1.35 1.73
N GLU A 23 4.28 -1.10 1.71
CA GLU A 23 3.39 -1.51 0.62
C GLU A 23 3.66 -0.63 -0.61
N SER A 24 3.66 0.69 -0.42
CA SER A 24 4.03 1.64 -1.47
C SER A 24 5.47 1.46 -1.94
N PHE A 25 6.41 1.24 -1.01
CA PHE A 25 7.82 1.03 -1.35
C PHE A 25 8.03 -0.21 -2.24
N VAL A 26 7.36 -1.33 -1.92
CA VAL A 26 7.47 -2.57 -2.71
C VAL A 26 6.87 -2.38 -4.10
N ALA A 27 5.70 -1.74 -4.20
CA ALA A 27 5.07 -1.46 -5.50
C ALA A 27 5.98 -0.63 -6.41
N GLU A 28 6.52 0.48 -5.90
CA GLU A 28 7.47 1.30 -6.67
C GLU A 28 8.76 0.55 -7.00
N ALA A 29 9.30 -0.24 -6.07
CA ALA A 29 10.51 -1.01 -6.31
C ALA A 29 10.31 -2.02 -7.45
N LEU A 30 9.14 -2.65 -7.51
CA LEU A 30 8.77 -3.56 -8.59
C LEU A 30 8.54 -2.82 -9.91
N ALA A 31 7.82 -1.70 -9.90
CA ALA A 31 7.63 -0.87 -11.10
C ALA A 31 8.97 -0.47 -11.73
N ARG A 32 9.89 0.05 -10.91
CA ARG A 32 11.25 0.41 -11.33
C ARG A 32 12.06 -0.79 -11.82
N ALA A 33 11.99 -1.93 -11.13
CA ALA A 33 12.74 -3.13 -11.49
C ALA A 33 12.25 -3.77 -12.80
N LEU A 34 10.95 -3.68 -13.07
CA LEU A 34 10.31 -4.21 -14.28
C LEU A 34 10.40 -3.23 -15.45
N GLY A 35 10.70 -1.96 -15.20
CA GLY A 35 10.81 -0.92 -16.24
C GLY A 35 9.49 -0.69 -16.96
N ILE A 36 8.37 -0.82 -16.23
CA ILE A 36 7.02 -0.60 -16.77
C ILE A 36 6.86 0.85 -17.26
N ASP A 37 6.01 1.04 -18.26
CA ASP A 37 5.80 2.36 -18.83
C ASP A 37 4.91 3.26 -17.94
N PRO A 38 4.83 4.59 -18.18
CA PRO A 38 4.03 5.49 -17.35
C PRO A 38 2.54 5.16 -17.29
N ARG A 39 1.97 4.48 -18.29
CA ARG A 39 0.58 4.04 -18.27
C ARG A 39 0.43 2.84 -17.34
N GLU A 40 1.32 1.86 -17.43
CA GLU A 40 1.33 0.71 -16.52
C GLU A 40 1.55 1.16 -15.07
N GLU A 41 2.44 2.13 -14.83
CA GLU A 41 2.66 2.71 -13.50
C GLU A 41 1.39 3.36 -12.94
N ALA A 42 0.66 4.12 -13.77
CA ALA A 42 -0.62 4.71 -13.38
C ALA A 42 -1.69 3.65 -13.04
N GLU A 43 -1.73 2.52 -13.77
CA GLU A 43 -2.63 1.41 -13.49
C GLU A 43 -2.29 0.72 -12.14
N VAL A 44 -1.00 0.56 -11.83
CA VAL A 44 -0.54 0.02 -10.53
C VAL A 44 -0.96 0.95 -9.38
N HIS A 45 -0.80 2.27 -9.54
CA HIS A 45 -1.25 3.23 -8.54
C HIS A 45 -2.77 3.22 -8.35
N LEU A 46 -3.53 3.05 -9.44
CA LEU A 46 -4.98 2.91 -9.37
C LEU A 46 -5.38 1.66 -8.58
N GLU A 47 -4.76 0.50 -8.83
CA GLU A 47 -5.07 -0.73 -8.08
C GLU A 47 -4.80 -0.55 -6.58
N LEU A 48 -3.70 0.12 -6.20
CA LEU A 48 -3.39 0.42 -4.80
C LEU A 48 -4.42 1.37 -4.17
N ALA A 49 -4.82 2.43 -4.88
CA ALA A 49 -5.81 3.38 -4.40
C ALA A 49 -7.17 2.71 -4.18
N GLU A 50 -7.60 1.85 -5.10
CA GLU A 50 -8.83 1.06 -4.97
C GLU A 50 -8.81 0.16 -3.73
N ARG A 51 -7.68 -0.52 -3.48
CA ARG A 51 -7.51 -1.36 -2.28
C ARG A 51 -7.57 -0.54 -1.00
N PHE A 52 -6.88 0.60 -0.93
CA PHE A 52 -6.93 1.46 0.25
C PHE A 52 -8.31 2.04 0.50
N LEU A 53 -9.07 2.35 -0.56
CA LEU A 53 -10.45 2.80 -0.46
C LEU A 53 -11.36 1.69 0.07
N GLU A 54 -11.21 0.46 -0.43
CA GLU A 54 -11.98 -0.69 0.05
C GLU A 54 -11.69 -0.96 1.53
N GLU A 55 -10.41 -1.08 1.92
CA GLU A 55 -9.98 -1.26 3.31
C GLU A 55 -10.47 -0.14 4.23
N GLY A 56 -10.36 1.12 3.80
CA GLY A 56 -10.87 2.27 4.53
C GLY A 56 -12.37 2.18 4.78
N ARG A 57 -13.16 1.77 3.77
CA ARG A 57 -14.61 1.54 3.90
C ARG A 57 -14.91 0.39 4.86
N GLU A 58 -14.12 -0.69 4.84
CA GLU A 58 -14.29 -1.80 5.78
C GLU A 58 -14.05 -1.37 7.23
N LEU A 59 -12.98 -0.61 7.46
CA LEU A 59 -12.63 -0.08 8.79
C LEU A 59 -13.72 0.85 9.33
N LEU A 60 -14.32 1.68 8.48
CA LEU A 60 -15.49 2.48 8.87
C LEU A 60 -16.69 1.62 9.27
N ARG A 61 -17.02 0.58 8.49
CA ARG A 61 -18.11 -0.36 8.83
C ARG A 61 -17.86 -1.09 10.15
N ASN A 62 -16.60 -1.37 10.45
CA ASN A 62 -16.17 -2.07 11.67
C ASN A 62 -15.96 -1.15 12.89
N GLY A 63 -16.20 0.17 12.74
CA GLY A 63 -16.09 1.12 13.86
C GLY A 63 -14.67 1.54 14.24
N ASP A 64 -13.70 1.44 13.31
CA ASP A 64 -12.32 1.91 13.52
C ASP A 64 -12.01 3.14 12.63
N PRO A 65 -12.51 4.33 12.99
CA PRO A 65 -12.35 5.54 12.18
C PRO A 65 -10.91 6.05 12.11
N VAL A 66 -10.07 5.74 13.12
CA VAL A 66 -8.66 6.17 13.14
C VAL A 66 -7.89 5.47 12.04
N ARG A 67 -7.95 4.14 11.98
CA ARG A 67 -7.28 3.38 10.92
C ARG A 67 -7.91 3.64 9.54
N ALA A 68 -9.23 3.85 9.49
CA ALA A 68 -9.90 4.22 8.25
C ALA A 68 -9.32 5.52 7.68
N SER A 69 -9.12 6.54 8.52
CA SER A 69 -8.52 7.82 8.12
C SER A 69 -7.12 7.63 7.53
N GLU A 70 -6.28 6.82 8.18
CA GLU A 70 -4.93 6.51 7.67
C GLU A 70 -4.96 5.82 6.30
N LYS A 71 -5.91 4.91 6.06
CA LYS A 71 -6.05 4.22 4.78
C LYS A 71 -6.61 5.14 3.70
N LEU A 72 -7.63 5.94 4.02
CA LEU A 72 -8.23 6.87 3.07
C LEU A 72 -7.27 8.00 2.66
N TYR A 73 -6.33 8.40 3.53
CA TYR A 73 -5.26 9.34 3.16
C TYR A 73 -4.39 8.81 2.01
N LYS A 74 -4.20 7.49 1.91
CA LYS A 74 -3.36 6.86 0.87
C LYS A 74 -4.05 6.70 -0.49
N VAL A 75 -5.33 7.08 -0.59
CA VAL A 75 -6.09 7.04 -1.86
C VAL A 75 -5.76 8.26 -2.74
N ALA A 76 -5.31 9.36 -2.13
CA ALA A 76 -5.00 10.63 -2.78
C ALA A 76 -3.50 10.80 -3.02
#